data_AF-A0A2T2X955-F1
#
_entry.id   AF-A0A2T2X955-F1
#
_cell.length_a   1.000
_cell.length_b   1.000
_cell.length_c   1.000
_cell.angle_alpha   90.00
_cell.angle_beta   90.00
_cell.angle_gamma   90.00
#
_symmetry.space_group_name_H-M   'P 1'
#
loop_
_entity.id
_entity.type
_entity.pdbx_description
1 polymer ?
#
loop_
_entity_poly.entity_id
_entity_poly.type
_entity_poly.pdbx_seq_one_letter_code
_entity_poly.pdbx_strand_id
1 'polypeptide(L)'
;MPTGLPTDGTKCLSSMHTNPKEGKSMPKTRLYLAGPMTGYPDWNYPAFMEVEDRLTKIGFLVTNPARLGDPSQPWRINMRLSIRAMLECDGVALLSGWSTSPGARLEYQVARDLGIAATDWDVWIILYENHYVEHFLATGGD
;
A
#
# COMPACT_ATOMS: atom_id res chain seq x y z
N MET A 1 6.74 -67.29 -13.24
CA MET A 1 7.29 -68.06 -12.11
C MET A 1 8.73 -68.41 -12.46
N PRO A 2 9.75 -68.27 -11.59
CA PRO A 2 9.69 -68.20 -10.12
C PRO A 2 10.33 -66.87 -9.59
N THR A 3 9.84 -66.19 -8.55
CA THR A 3 9.85 -66.41 -7.08
C THR A 3 10.76 -65.39 -6.38
N GLY A 4 10.23 -64.70 -5.37
CA GLY A 4 11.03 -64.25 -4.23
C GLY A 4 11.10 -62.74 -4.01
N LEU A 5 10.12 -62.18 -3.30
CA LEU A 5 10.40 -61.08 -2.38
C LEU A 5 11.24 -61.61 -1.20
N PRO A 6 12.18 -60.83 -0.67
CA PRO A 6 12.53 -60.87 0.73
C PRO A 6 11.89 -59.70 1.49
N THR A 7 11.45 -60.06 2.69
CA THR A 7 10.78 -59.30 3.73
C THR A 7 11.71 -58.40 4.54
N ASP A 8 11.17 -57.24 4.91
CA ASP A 8 11.24 -56.55 6.21
C ASP A 8 12.61 -56.18 6.87
N GLY A 9 12.68 -54.89 7.25
CA GLY A 9 13.23 -54.47 8.53
C GLY A 9 14.71 -54.10 8.60
N THR A 10 15.02 -52.79 8.58
CA THR A 10 15.60 -52.05 9.72
C THR A 10 16.12 -50.66 9.30
N LYS A 11 15.50 -49.65 9.91
CA LYS A 11 15.88 -48.23 10.08
C LYS A 11 17.27 -47.79 9.62
N CYS A 12 17.29 -46.73 8.80
CA CYS A 12 18.12 -45.55 9.09
C CYS A 12 17.23 -44.31 9.02
N LEU A 13 16.95 -43.71 10.18
CA LEU A 13 16.62 -42.29 10.24
C LEU A 13 17.87 -41.53 9.78
N SER A 14 17.82 -40.90 8.62
CA SER A 14 18.79 -39.88 8.26
C SER A 14 18.13 -38.76 7.46
N SER A 15 18.13 -37.60 8.10
CA SER A 15 18.16 -36.26 7.53
C SER A 15 16.97 -35.83 6.67
N MET A 16 16.10 -35.05 7.34
CA MET A 16 15.59 -33.78 6.84
C MET A 16 16.41 -33.22 5.66
N HIS A 17 15.76 -33.07 4.51
CA HIS A 17 16.01 -32.00 3.53
C HIS A 17 14.69 -31.74 2.79
N THR A 18 13.65 -31.34 3.52
CA THR A 18 12.65 -30.48 2.89
C THR A 18 13.31 -29.13 2.74
N ASN A 19 13.82 -28.82 1.56
CA ASN A 19 14.23 -27.47 1.20
C ASN A 19 12.94 -26.62 1.14
N PRO A 20 12.66 -25.74 2.13
CA PRO A 20 11.59 -24.78 1.95
C PRO A 20 12.15 -23.78 0.94
N LYS A 21 11.73 -23.91 -0.33
CA LYS A 21 12.04 -22.87 -1.32
C LYS A 21 11.60 -21.55 -0.72
N GLU A 22 12.59 -20.68 -0.51
CA GLU A 22 12.51 -19.37 0.10
C GLU A 22 11.21 -18.66 -0.31
N GLY A 23 10.35 -18.42 0.68
CA GLY A 23 9.16 -17.59 0.50
C GLY A 23 9.61 -16.15 0.26
N LYS A 24 9.84 -15.79 -1.00
CA LYS A 24 10.10 -14.40 -1.38
C LYS A 24 8.82 -13.62 -1.09
N SER A 25 8.82 -12.85 0.01
CA SER A 25 7.77 -11.87 0.29
C SER A 25 7.58 -11.03 -0.97
N MET A 26 6.36 -10.98 -1.49
CA MET A 26 6.02 -10.05 -2.56
C MET A 26 6.35 -8.63 -2.08
N PRO A 27 6.84 -7.74 -2.98
CA PRO A 27 7.02 -6.35 -2.62
C PRO A 27 5.67 -5.78 -2.18
N LYS A 28 5.66 -5.09 -1.04
CA LYS A 28 4.44 -4.45 -0.52
C LYS A 28 4.16 -3.19 -1.33
N THR A 29 2.96 -3.08 -1.89
CA THR A 29 2.46 -1.86 -2.54
C THR A 29 2.49 -0.68 -1.56
N ARG A 30 2.99 0.46 -2.03
CA ARG A 30 3.08 1.71 -1.28
C ARG A 30 2.01 2.70 -1.72
N LEU A 31 1.21 3.16 -0.77
CA LEU A 31 0.14 4.12 -0.98
C LEU A 31 0.49 5.47 -0.36
N TYR A 32 0.19 6.55 -1.06
CA TYR A 32 0.20 7.90 -0.50
C TYR A 32 -1.19 8.30 -0.03
N LEU A 33 -1.32 8.85 1.18
CA LEU A 33 -2.60 9.41 1.66
C LEU A 33 -2.78 10.84 1.17
N ALA A 34 -3.91 11.12 0.51
CA ALA A 34 -4.28 12.47 0.08
C ALA A 34 -5.64 12.87 0.66
N GLY A 35 -5.72 14.05 1.29
CA GLY A 35 -6.93 14.49 1.97
C GLY A 35 -6.91 15.95 2.43
N PRO A 36 -8.02 16.48 2.96
CA PRO A 36 -8.05 17.83 3.52
C PRO A 36 -7.28 17.91 4.85
N MET A 37 -6.56 19.03 5.05
CA MET A 37 -5.87 19.35 6.31
C MET A 37 -6.25 20.75 6.82
N THR A 38 -6.10 21.77 5.97
CA THR A 38 -6.39 23.16 6.34
C THR A 38 -7.87 23.36 6.65
N GLY A 39 -8.17 24.01 7.79
CA GLY A 39 -9.55 24.29 8.23
C GLY A 39 -10.19 23.17 9.05
N TYR A 40 -9.51 22.05 9.25
CA TYR A 40 -9.95 20.96 10.12
C TYR A 40 -9.30 21.07 11.51
N PRO A 41 -9.98 20.61 12.58
CA PRO A 41 -9.35 20.42 13.88
C PRO A 41 -8.10 19.56 13.76
N ASP A 42 -7.03 19.95 14.44
CA ASP A 42 -5.74 19.25 14.46
C ASP A 42 -5.22 18.89 13.05
N TRP A 43 -5.47 19.74 12.06
CA TRP A 43 -5.07 19.53 10.66
C TRP A 43 -5.56 18.20 10.07
N ASN A 44 -6.67 17.69 10.59
CA ASN A 44 -7.25 16.38 10.23
C ASN A 44 -6.33 15.19 10.52
N TYR A 45 -5.28 15.35 11.33
CA TYR A 45 -4.34 14.27 11.66
C TYR A 45 -5.04 12.98 12.14
N PRO A 46 -6.11 13.02 12.96
CA PRO A 46 -6.80 11.79 13.37
C PRO A 46 -7.26 10.93 12.19
N ALA A 47 -7.83 11.53 11.13
CA ALA A 47 -8.30 10.79 9.95
C ALA A 47 -7.12 10.17 9.17
N PHE A 48 -6.02 10.90 9.01
CA PHE A 48 -4.81 10.38 8.37
C PHE A 48 -4.22 9.21 9.15
N MET A 49 -4.14 9.31 10.48
CA MET A 49 -3.59 8.24 11.32
C MET A 49 -4.49 7.00 11.34
N GLU A 50 -5.81 7.19 11.37
CA GLU A 50 -6.76 6.09 11.31
C GLU A 50 -6.64 5.30 10.00
N VAL A 51 -6.60 5.98 8.86
CA VAL A 51 -6.50 5.31 7.56
C VAL A 51 -5.12 4.69 7.34
N GLU A 52 -4.05 5.35 7.81
CA GLU A 52 -2.70 4.76 7.83
C GLU A 52 -2.68 3.43 8.59
N ASP A 53 -3.26 3.39 9.79
CA ASP A 53 -3.35 2.16 10.60
C ASP A 53 -4.16 1.05 9.89
N ARG A 54 -5.32 1.39 9.31
CA ARG A 54 -6.15 0.41 8.58
C ARG A 54 -5.42 -0.21 7.38
N LEU A 55 -4.80 0.62 6.53
CA LEU A 55 -4.10 0.15 5.33
C LEU A 55 -2.82 -0.62 5.66
N THR A 56 -2.05 -0.17 6.66
CA THR A 56 -0.83 -0.87 7.08
C THR A 56 -1.12 -2.22 7.73
N LYS A 57 -2.21 -2.35 8.49
CA LYS A 57 -2.65 -3.62 9.10
C LYS A 57 -2.93 -4.71 8.07
N ILE A 58 -3.47 -4.36 6.90
CA ILE A 58 -3.80 -5.36 5.88
C ILE A 58 -2.63 -5.70 4.99
N GLY A 59 -1.60 -4.85 4.88
CA GLY A 59 -0.35 -5.21 4.21
C GLY A 59 0.32 -4.11 3.38
N PHE A 60 -0.32 -2.95 3.21
CA PHE A 60 0.25 -1.83 2.46
C PHE A 60 1.40 -1.15 3.23
N LEU A 61 2.31 -0.53 2.48
CA LEU A 61 3.16 0.53 3.01
C LEU A 61 2.44 1.86 2.80
N VAL A 62 2.43 2.75 3.80
CA VAL A 62 1.70 4.01 3.73
C VAL A 62 2.63 5.19 3.94
N THR A 63 2.59 6.13 3.00
CA THR A 63 3.23 7.44 3.10
C THR A 63 2.18 8.45 3.54
N ASN A 64 2.31 8.96 4.77
CA ASN A 64 1.34 9.85 5.38
C ASN A 64 1.87 11.30 5.43
N PRO A 65 1.30 12.27 4.69
CA PRO A 65 1.77 13.66 4.73
C PRO A 65 1.63 14.33 6.09
N ALA A 66 0.74 13.84 6.97
CA ALA A 66 0.64 14.33 8.35
C ALA A 66 1.93 14.08 9.17
N ARG A 67 2.81 13.19 8.71
CA ARG A 67 4.13 12.92 9.31
C ARG A 67 5.29 13.64 8.63
N LEU A 68 5.04 14.28 7.48
CA LEU A 68 6.06 14.89 6.63
C LEU A 68 6.00 16.42 6.66
N GLY A 69 4.79 16.98 6.72
CA GLY A 69 4.57 18.41 6.64
C GLY A 69 4.99 19.16 7.91
N ASP A 70 5.33 20.43 7.71
CA ASP A 70 5.57 21.37 8.80
C ASP A 70 4.51 22.49 8.71
N PRO A 71 3.56 22.57 9.67
CA PRO A 71 2.51 23.59 9.66
C PRO A 71 3.03 25.04 9.67
N SER A 72 4.29 25.26 10.06
CA SER A 72 4.93 26.58 10.03
C SER A 72 5.43 26.99 8.64
N GLN A 73 5.55 26.04 7.70
CA GLN A 73 6.01 26.31 6.35
C GLN A 73 4.90 26.86 5.44
N PRO A 74 5.25 27.70 4.45
CA PRO A 74 4.32 28.11 3.43
C PRO A 74 3.74 26.90 2.69
N TRP A 75 2.45 26.96 2.36
CA TRP A 75 1.73 25.90 1.65
C TRP A 75 2.50 25.33 0.44
N ARG A 76 3.12 26.19 -0.39
CA ARG A 76 3.91 25.77 -1.57
C ARG A 76 5.12 24.88 -1.24
N ILE A 77 5.69 25.01 -0.06
CA ILE A 77 6.84 24.21 0.39
C ILE A 77 6.34 22.83 0.79
N ASN A 78 5.30 22.76 1.62
CA ASN A 78 4.65 21.50 1.99
C ASN A 78 4.11 20.76 0.77
N MET A 79 3.48 21.45 -0.19
CA MET A 79 2.99 20.81 -1.41
C MET A 79 4.10 20.20 -2.27
N ARG A 80 5.27 20.84 -2.37
CA ARG A 80 6.41 20.27 -3.11
C ARG A 80 6.93 19.00 -2.44
N LEU A 81 6.99 18.99 -1.12
CA LEU A 81 7.36 17.81 -0.34
C LEU A 81 6.33 16.69 -0.52
N SER A 82 5.04 17.01 -0.40
CA SER A 82 3.93 16.08 -0.60
C SER A 82 3.93 15.44 -1.98
N ILE A 83 4.03 16.25 -3.05
CA ILE A 83 4.06 15.73 -4.42
C ILE A 83 5.27 14.83 -4.63
N ARG A 84 6.46 15.22 -4.14
CA ARG A 84 7.65 14.36 -4.23
C ARG A 84 7.42 13.02 -3.53
N ALA A 85 6.89 13.02 -2.32
CA ALA A 85 6.62 11.79 -1.57
C ALA A 85 5.54 10.92 -2.24
N MET A 86 4.52 11.55 -2.84
CA MET A 86 3.47 10.87 -3.61
C MET A 86 4.06 10.17 -4.85
N LEU A 87 4.96 10.83 -5.58
CA LEU A 87 5.61 10.26 -6.77
C LEU A 87 6.54 9.06 -6.47
N GLU A 88 6.89 8.83 -5.20
CA GLU A 88 7.65 7.65 -4.77
C GLU A 88 6.74 6.46 -4.41
N CYS A 89 5.41 6.61 -4.51
CA CYS A 89 4.41 5.60 -4.20
C CYS A 89 3.82 4.95 -5.46
N ASP A 90 3.23 3.77 -5.31
CA ASP A 90 2.62 3.00 -6.39
C ASP A 90 1.17 3.46 -6.66
N GLY A 91 0.49 4.01 -5.65
CA GLY A 91 -0.87 4.51 -5.76
C GLY A 91 -1.22 5.58 -4.72
N VAL A 92 -2.40 6.18 -4.87
CA VAL A 92 -2.93 7.22 -3.97
C VAL A 92 -4.23 6.75 -3.34
N ALA A 93 -4.28 6.78 -2.02
CA ALA A 93 -5.48 6.53 -1.22
C ALA A 93 -6.09 7.86 -0.77
N LEU A 94 -7.29 8.13 -1.30
CA LEU A 94 -7.99 9.41 -1.12
C LEU A 94 -8.88 9.36 0.12
N LEU A 95 -8.74 10.35 1.01
CA LEU A 95 -9.59 10.52 2.19
C LEU A 95 -10.90 11.23 1.85
N SER A 96 -11.93 11.02 2.67
CA SER A 96 -13.21 11.73 2.54
C SER A 96 -13.01 13.25 2.46
N GLY A 97 -13.64 13.88 1.47
CA GLY A 97 -13.50 15.32 1.21
C GLY A 97 -12.27 15.72 0.41
N TRP A 98 -11.47 14.77 -0.13
CA TRP A 98 -10.31 15.09 -0.97
C TRP A 98 -10.66 16.01 -2.15
N SER A 99 -11.83 15.82 -2.77
CA SER A 99 -12.25 16.56 -3.96
C SER A 99 -12.50 18.05 -3.68
N THR A 100 -12.70 18.45 -2.42
CA THR A 100 -12.83 19.85 -2.01
C THR A 100 -11.52 20.45 -1.47
N SER A 101 -10.52 19.62 -1.13
CA SER A 101 -9.18 20.04 -0.70
C SER A 101 -8.32 20.51 -1.88
N PRO A 102 -7.81 21.76 -1.90
CA PRO A 102 -6.92 22.23 -2.97
C PRO A 102 -5.63 21.41 -3.09
N GLY A 103 -5.05 20.97 -1.96
CA GLY A 103 -3.84 20.15 -1.95
C GLY A 103 -4.09 18.74 -2.49
N ALA A 104 -5.11 18.06 -1.97
CA ALA A 104 -5.43 16.70 -2.39
C ALA A 104 -5.89 16.63 -3.85
N ARG A 105 -6.63 17.65 -4.33
CA ARG A 105 -6.95 17.77 -5.76
C ARG A 105 -5.70 17.90 -6.64
N LEU A 106 -4.71 18.68 -6.20
CA LEU A 106 -3.47 18.83 -6.96
C LEU A 106 -2.70 17.51 -7.01
N GLU A 107 -2.60 16.80 -5.88
CA GLU A 107 -1.98 15.47 -5.81
C GLU A 107 -2.69 14.46 -6.71
N TYR A 108 -4.03 14.38 -6.63
CA TYR A 108 -4.84 13.52 -7.50
C TYR A 108 -4.64 13.84 -8.99
N GLN A 109 -4.64 15.13 -9.34
CA GLN A 109 -4.46 15.59 -10.70
C GLN A 109 -3.09 15.17 -11.27
N VAL A 110 -2.02 15.35 -10.48
CA VAL A 110 -0.67 14.90 -10.85
C VAL A 110 -0.61 13.37 -10.97
N ALA A 111 -1.19 12.64 -10.02
CA ALA A 111 -1.22 11.18 -10.05
C ALA A 111 -1.91 10.66 -11.32
N ARG A 112 -3.11 11.17 -11.61
CA ARG A 112 -3.90 10.81 -12.78
C ARG A 112 -3.15 11.07 -14.08
N ASP A 113 -2.56 12.26 -14.24
CA ASP A 113 -1.86 12.62 -15.49
C ASP A 113 -0.57 11.81 -15.70
N LEU A 114 -0.05 11.17 -14.65
CA LEU A 114 1.10 10.28 -14.70
C LEU A 114 0.73 8.79 -14.73
N GLY A 115 -0.56 8.44 -14.74
CA GLY A 115 -1.03 7.04 -14.69
C GLY A 115 -0.80 6.35 -13.34
N ILE A 116 -0.66 7.12 -12.25
CA ILE A 116 -0.61 6.59 -10.89
C ILE A 116 -2.04 6.37 -10.41
N ALA A 117 -2.37 5.12 -10.09
CA ALA A 117 -3.72 4.75 -9.68
C ALA A 117 -4.15 5.49 -8.40
N ALA A 118 -5.33 6.09 -8.43
CA ALA A 118 -5.88 6.87 -7.33
C ALA A 118 -7.35 6.54 -7.11
N THR A 119 -7.71 6.15 -5.88
CA THR A 119 -9.09 5.85 -5.50
C THR A 119 -9.30 6.09 -4.01
N ASP A 120 -10.55 6.05 -3.56
CA ASP A 120 -10.90 6.21 -2.14
C ASP A 120 -10.23 5.11 -1.30
N TRP A 121 -9.80 5.46 -0.09
CA TRP A 121 -8.96 4.59 0.74
C TRP A 121 -9.62 3.23 1.09
N ASP A 122 -10.94 3.19 1.18
CA ASP A 122 -11.71 1.97 1.46
C ASP A 122 -11.79 1.06 0.23
N VAL A 123 -11.78 1.62 -0.98
CA VAL A 123 -11.68 0.85 -2.22
C VAL A 123 -10.35 0.09 -2.29
N TRP A 124 -9.24 0.65 -1.80
CA TRP A 124 -7.97 -0.08 -1.69
C TRP A 124 -8.06 -1.33 -0.80
N ILE A 125 -8.87 -1.28 0.26
CA ILE A 125 -9.13 -2.45 1.12
C ILE A 125 -9.90 -3.51 0.33
N ILE A 126 -10.95 -3.10 -0.39
CA ILE A 126 -11.73 -4.00 -1.24
C ILE A 126 -10.84 -4.65 -2.31
N LEU A 127 -9.99 -3.87 -2.98
CA LEU A 127 -9.03 -4.37 -3.97
C LEU A 127 -8.05 -5.37 -3.36
N TYR A 128 -7.58 -5.12 -2.14
CA TYR A 128 -6.69 -6.02 -1.42
C TYR A 128 -7.36 -7.35 -1.08
N GLU A 129 -8.54 -7.29 -0.46
CA GLU A 129 -9.32 -8.46 -0.05
C GLU A 129 -9.72 -9.36 -1.22
N ASN A 130 -9.93 -8.76 -2.40
CA ASN A 130 -10.31 -9.48 -3.61
C ASN A 130 -9.12 -9.77 -4.54
N HIS A 131 -7.89 -9.51 -4.11
CA HIS A 131 -6.65 -9.76 -4.88
C HIS A 131 -6.56 -9.04 -6.23
N TYR A 132 -7.13 -7.82 -6.33
CA TYR A 132 -7.13 -6.99 -7.54
C TYR A 132 -6.11 -5.85 -7.55
N VAL A 133 -5.34 -5.65 -6.48
CA VAL A 133 -4.39 -4.52 -6.35
C VAL A 133 -3.44 -4.42 -7.55
N GLU A 134 -2.77 -5.51 -7.91
CA GLU A 134 -1.81 -5.53 -9.03
C GLU A 134 -2.49 -5.20 -10.37
N HIS A 135 -3.71 -5.69 -10.58
CA HIS A 135 -4.47 -5.40 -11.79
C HIS A 135 -4.84 -3.92 -11.86
N PHE A 136 -5.34 -3.35 -10.76
CA PHE A 136 -5.72 -1.95 -10.66
C PHE A 136 -4.53 -1.00 -10.86
N LEU A 137 -3.36 -1.36 -10.30
CA LEU A 137 -2.13 -0.61 -10.54
C LEU A 137 -1.70 -0.66 -12.01
N ALA A 138 -1.82 -1.83 -12.65
CA ALA A 138 -1.42 -2.01 -14.05
C ALA A 138 -2.29 -1.24 -15.06
N THR A 139 -3.54 -0.91 -14.71
CA THR A 139 -4.45 -0.12 -15.55
C THR A 139 -4.41 1.37 -15.24
N GLY A 140 -3.60 1.81 -14.26
CA GLY A 140 -3.61 3.21 -13.80
C GLY A 140 -4.89 3.63 -13.08
N GLY A 141 -5.69 2.64 -12.64
CA GLY A 141 -6.96 2.86 -11.96
C GLY A 141 -8.19 2.99 -12.86
N ASP A 142 -8.06 2.70 -14.16
CA ASP A 142 -9.16 2.57 -15.13
C ASP A 142 -9.81 1.17 -15.10
#